data_AF-A0A924ILZ5-F1
#
_entry.id   AF-A0A924ILZ5-F1
#
_cell.length_a   1.000
_cell.length_b   1.000
_cell.length_c   1.000
_cell.angle_alpha   90.00
_cell.angle_beta   90.00
_cell.angle_gamma   90.00
#
_symmetry.space_group_name_H-M   'P 1'
#
loop_
_entity.id
_entity.type
_entity.pdbx_description
1 polymer ?
#
loop_
_entity_poly.entity_id
_entity_poly.type
_entity_poly.pdbx_seq_one_letter_code
_entity_poly.pdbx_strand_id
1 'polypeptide(L)'
;GVAPEVVLYLDQAPSVAELDRIVTLLGVEPPAIVRNKEALYKELGLDTRTLSRQEWLQTLHDHPKLIERPIVVSGDRAVIGRPPENVQALFG
;
A
#
# COMPACT_ATOMS: atom_id res chain seq x y z
N GLY A 1 -17.60 18.36 5.17
CA GLY A 1 -16.41 17.49 5.16
C GLY A 1 -16.87 16.06 5.02
N VAL A 2 -16.18 15.26 4.21
CA VAL A 2 -16.43 13.82 4.14
C VAL A 2 -15.72 13.17 5.32
N ALA A 3 -16.42 12.35 6.11
CA ALA A 3 -15.77 11.56 7.17
C ALA A 3 -15.06 10.37 6.50
N PRO A 4 -13.72 10.26 6.59
CA PRO A 4 -13.01 9.13 6.01
C PRO A 4 -13.26 7.87 6.86
N GLU A 5 -13.39 6.73 6.20
CA GLU A 5 -13.26 5.45 6.87
C GLU A 5 -11.78 5.23 7.22
N VAL A 6 -11.49 5.00 8.50
CA VAL A 6 -10.11 4.79 8.98
C VAL A 6 -9.90 3.30 9.19
N VAL A 7 -9.10 2.69 8.31
CA VAL A 7 -8.70 1.29 8.42
C VAL A 7 -7.35 1.20 9.14
N LEU A 8 -7.34 0.54 10.29
CA LEU A 8 -6.10 0.17 11.00
C LEU A 8 -5.47 -1.04 10.30
N TYR A 9 -4.76 -0.78 9.19
CA TYR A 9 -4.25 -1.83 8.28
C TYR A 9 -3.34 -2.88 8.94
N LEU A 10 -2.78 -2.60 10.12
CA LEU A 10 -2.01 -3.58 10.89
C LEU A 10 -2.90 -4.58 11.63
N ASP A 11 -4.10 -4.16 12.03
CA ASP A 11 -5.10 -4.99 12.72
C ASP A 11 -6.09 -5.62 11.73
N GLN A 12 -6.38 -4.90 10.65
CA GLN A 12 -7.28 -5.29 9.56
C GLN A 12 -6.53 -5.15 8.24
N ALA A 13 -5.69 -6.14 7.94
CA ALA A 13 -4.95 -6.19 6.69
C ALA A 13 -5.91 -6.14 5.49
N PRO A 14 -5.68 -5.26 4.49
CA PRO A 14 -6.45 -5.30 3.26
C PRO A 14 -6.30 -6.66 2.59
N SER A 15 -7.36 -7.16 1.96
CA SER A 15 -7.29 -8.37 1.16
C SER A 15 -6.37 -8.19 -0.05
N VAL A 16 -5.89 -9.29 -0.62
CA VAL A 16 -5.13 -9.29 -1.88
C VAL A 16 -5.86 -8.53 -2.99
N ALA A 17 -7.19 -8.69 -3.08
CA ALA A 17 -8.02 -7.99 -4.07
C ALA A 17 -8.10 -6.47 -3.81
N GLU A 18 -8.17 -6.06 -2.55
CA GLU A 18 -8.14 -4.64 -2.19
C GLU A 18 -6.76 -4.02 -2.43
N LEU A 19 -5.68 -4.74 -2.12
CA LEU A 19 -4.32 -4.30 -2.43
C LEU A 19 -4.12 -4.13 -3.94
N ASP A 20 -4.60 -5.09 -4.75
CA ASP A 20 -4.52 -5.02 -6.21
C ASP A 20 -5.30 -3.81 -6.75
N ARG A 21 -6.48 -3.56 -6.19
CA ARG A 21 -7.27 -2.36 -6.50
C ARG A 21 -6.50 -1.09 -6.12
N ILE A 22 -5.93 -1.01 -4.91
CA ILE A 22 -5.20 0.17 -4.43
C ILE A 22 -4.01 0.50 -5.34
N VAL A 23 -3.17 -0.47 -5.68
CA VAL A 23 -1.99 -0.22 -6.52
C VAL A 23 -2.40 0.16 -7.96
N THR A 24 -3.52 -0.38 -8.44
CA THR A 24 -4.14 0.02 -9.72
C THR A 24 -4.62 1.47 -9.68
N LEU A 25 -5.30 1.90 -8.61
CA LEU A 25 -5.73 3.29 -8.43
C LEU A 25 -4.55 4.26 -8.27
N LEU A 26 -3.44 3.78 -7.70
CA LEU A 26 -2.19 4.54 -7.58
C LEU A 26 -1.42 4.61 -8.92
N GLY A 27 -1.76 3.75 -9.90
CA GLY A 27 -1.02 3.64 -11.16
C GLY A 27 0.40 3.08 -10.99
N VAL A 28 0.62 2.20 -10.00
CA VAL A 28 1.93 1.61 -9.69
C VAL A 28 1.86 0.09 -9.54
N GLU A 29 3.02 -0.57 -9.59
CA GLU A 29 3.15 -1.98 -9.23
C GLU A 29 3.29 -2.15 -7.70
N PRO A 30 2.91 -3.32 -7.13
CA PRO A 30 3.00 -3.56 -5.68
C PRO A 30 4.33 -3.22 -4.99
N PRO A 31 5.52 -3.44 -5.58
CA PRO A 31 6.78 -3.06 -4.95
C PRO A 31 6.88 -1.57 -4.60
N ALA A 32 6.18 -0.70 -5.33
CA ALA A 32 6.20 0.75 -5.10
C ALA A 32 5.54 1.16 -3.78
N ILE A 33 4.67 0.32 -3.22
CA ILE A 33 4.03 0.54 -1.92
C ILE A 33 4.69 -0.27 -0.80
N VAL A 34 5.84 -0.89 -1.04
CA VAL A 34 6.57 -1.67 -0.05
C VAL A 34 7.56 -0.77 0.71
N ARG A 35 7.49 -0.84 2.04
CA ARG A 35 8.44 -0.18 2.96
C ARG A 35 9.76 -0.93 3.00
N ASN A 36 10.61 -0.71 2.00
CA ASN A 36 11.92 -1.36 1.88
C ASN A 36 12.92 -1.07 3.02
N LYS A 37 12.63 -0.09 3.90
CA LYS A 37 13.42 0.25 5.08
C LYS A 37 13.02 -0.52 6.33
N GLU A 38 11.90 -1.25 6.32
CA GLU A 38 11.53 -2.11 7.45
C GLU A 38 12.50 -3.29 7.53
N ALA A 39 12.93 -3.64 8.75
CA ALA A 39 13.82 -4.80 8.96
C ALA A 39 13.23 -6.07 8.34
N LEU A 40 11.91 -6.23 8.46
CA LEU A 40 11.14 -7.33 7.89
C LEU A 40 11.36 -7.51 6.37
N TYR A 41 11.59 -6.43 5.63
CA TYR A 41 11.85 -6.50 4.18
C TYR A 41 13.10 -7.34 3.87
N LYS A 42 14.16 -7.13 4.65
CA LYS A 42 15.42 -7.88 4.55
C LYS A 42 15.31 -9.28 5.16
N GLU A 43 14.62 -9.41 6.28
CA GLU A 43 14.39 -10.71 6.95
C GLU A 43 13.67 -11.71 6.03
N LEU A 44 12.75 -11.22 5.19
CA LEU A 44 12.04 -12.01 4.18
C LEU A 44 12.81 -12.14 2.85
N GLY A 45 13.99 -11.54 2.73
CA GLY A 45 14.84 -11.58 1.53
C GLY A 45 14.22 -10.90 0.31
N LEU A 46 13.33 -9.93 0.51
CA LEU A 46 12.59 -9.26 -0.58
C LEU A 46 13.48 -8.37 -1.46
N ASP A 47 14.69 -8.04 -1.00
CA ASP A 47 15.72 -7.33 -1.74
C ASP A 47 16.45 -8.19 -2.79
N THR A 48 16.39 -9.51 -2.65
CA THR A 48 17.11 -10.46 -3.53
C THR A 48 16.19 -11.30 -4.41
N ARG A 49 14.90 -11.37 -4.05
CA ARG A 49 13.91 -12.18 -4.77
C ARG A 49 13.27 -11.38 -5.90
N THR A 50 13.02 -12.07 -7.02
CA THR A 50 12.06 -11.60 -8.03
C THR A 50 10.72 -12.25 -7.71
N LEU A 51 9.73 -11.43 -7.37
CA LEU A 51 8.37 -11.87 -7.09
C LEU A 51 7.44 -11.39 -8.20
N SER A 52 6.47 -12.24 -8.55
CA SER A 52 5.33 -11.86 -9.38
C SER A 52 4.42 -10.86 -8.66
N ARG A 53 3.56 -10.18 -9.41
CA ARG A 53 2.56 -9.27 -8.86
C ARG A 53 1.71 -9.94 -7.77
N GLN A 54 1.24 -11.16 -8.02
CA GLN A 54 0.42 -11.91 -7.07
C GLN A 54 1.19 -12.26 -5.79
N GLU A 55 2.46 -12.66 -5.91
CA GLU A 55 3.30 -12.94 -4.74
C GLU A 55 3.57 -11.68 -3.91
N TRP A 56 3.74 -10.53 -4.54
CA TRP A 56 3.86 -9.25 -3.82
C TRP A 56 2.59 -8.92 -3.05
N LEU A 57 1.42 -9.04 -3.69
CA LEU A 57 0.14 -8.74 -3.05
C LEU A 57 -0.13 -9.69 -1.88
N GLN A 58 0.19 -10.98 -2.04
CA GLN A 58 0.10 -11.95 -0.95
C GLN A 58 1.06 -11.60 0.19
N THR A 59 2.32 -11.25 -0.13
CA THR A 59 3.31 -10.83 0.88
C THR A 59 2.84 -9.62 1.67
N LEU A 60 2.24 -8.64 1.01
CA LEU A 60 1.70 -7.44 1.65
C LEU A 60 0.47 -7.75 2.52
N HIS A 61 -0.38 -8.69 2.11
CA HIS A 61 -1.51 -9.16 2.91
C HIS A 61 -1.04 -9.91 4.18
N ASP A 62 -0.07 -10.81 4.03
CA ASP A 62 0.47 -11.61 5.14
C ASP A 62 1.31 -10.76 6.10
N HIS A 63 1.92 -9.69 5.58
CA HIS A 63 2.79 -8.79 6.33
C HIS A 63 2.39 -7.32 6.11
N PRO A 64 1.23 -6.88 6.63
CA PRO A 64 0.71 -5.53 6.39
C PRO A 64 1.68 -4.44 6.83
N LYS A 65 2.58 -4.72 7.79
CA LYS A 65 3.66 -3.81 8.21
C LYS A 65 4.55 -3.34 7.05
N LEU A 66 4.64 -4.09 5.96
CA LEU A 66 5.37 -3.73 4.76
C LEU A 66 4.64 -2.69 3.89
N ILE A 67 3.36 -2.43 4.11
CA ILE A 67 2.57 -1.47 3.31
C ILE A 67 2.95 -0.02 3.68
N GLU A 68 3.24 0.80 2.67
CA GLU A 68 3.50 2.23 2.85
C GLU A 68 2.31 3.00 3.43
N ARG A 69 2.60 4.06 4.19
CA ARG A 69 1.56 4.77 4.95
C ARG A 69 1.77 6.28 5.07
N PRO A 70 0.70 7.09 5.04
CA PRO A 70 -0.69 6.68 4.80
C PRO A 70 -0.98 6.46 3.31
N ILE A 71 -1.89 5.55 2.99
CA ILE A 71 -2.55 5.45 1.68
C ILE A 71 -3.97 5.97 1.86
N VAL A 72 -4.37 6.92 1.02
CA VAL A 72 -5.72 7.50 1.04
C VAL A 72 -6.40 7.12 -0.26
N VAL A 73 -7.61 6.55 -0.17
CA VAL A 73 -8.45 6.20 -1.31
C VAL A 73 -9.69 7.08 -1.29
N SER A 74 -10.01 7.71 -2.43
CA SER A 74 -11.20 8.53 -2.63
C SER A 74 -11.82 8.16 -3.97
N GLY A 75 -12.90 7.37 -3.93
CA GLY A 75 -13.58 6.89 -5.14
C GLY A 75 -12.68 6.01 -6.03
N ASP A 76 -12.31 6.55 -7.18
CA ASP A 76 -11.44 5.96 -8.21
C ASP A 76 -10.02 6.54 -8.20
N ARG A 77 -9.63 7.24 -7.13
CA ARG A 77 -8.28 7.80 -6.96
C ARG A 77 -7.67 7.31 -5.66
N ALA A 78 -6.36 7.05 -5.68
CA ALA A 78 -5.59 6.75 -4.49
C ALA A 78 -4.30 7.56 -4.47
N VAL A 79 -3.79 7.88 -3.28
CA VAL A 79 -2.54 8.62 -3.09
C VAL A 79 -1.76 8.08 -1.88
N ILE A 80 -0.44 7.99 -2.02
CA ILE A 80 0.49 7.85 -0.89
C ILE A 80 0.73 9.23 -0.30
N GLY A 81 0.27 9.45 0.93
CA GLY A 81 0.31 10.75 1.63
C GLY A 81 1.70 11.14 2.16
N ARG A 82 2.77 10.77 1.45
CA ARG A 82 4.14 11.23 1.73
C ARG A 82 4.77 11.80 0.46
N PRO A 83 5.01 13.12 0.41
CA PRO A 83 4.73 14.11 1.46
C PRO A 83 3.21 14.33 1.66
N PRO A 84 2.76 14.88 2.81
CA PRO A 84 1.34 15.10 3.11
C PRO A 84 0.64 16.01 2.08
N GLU A 85 1.41 16.85 1.38
CA GLU A 85 1.01 17.65 0.22
C GLU A 85 0.29 16.81 -0.85
N ASN A 86 0.70 15.54 -1.05
CA ASN A 86 0.15 14.68 -2.10
C ASN A 86 -1.35 14.45 -1.94
N VAL A 87 -1.86 14.48 -0.69
CA VAL A 87 -3.29 14.29 -0.41
C VAL A 87 -4.14 15.39 -1.04
N GLN A 88 -3.58 16.59 -1.32
CA GLN A 88 -4.27 17.66 -2.03
C GLN A 88 -4.67 17.24 -3.46
N ALA A 89 -3.93 16.33 -4.09
CA ALA A 89 -4.24 15.81 -5.42
C ALA A 89 -5.56 15.01 -5.47
N LEU A 90 -6.13 14.62 -4.32
CA LEU A 90 -7.43 13.93 -4.23
C LEU A 90 -8.63 14.88 -4.19
N PHE A 91 -8.43 16.17 -3.93
CA PHE A 91 -9.50 17.15 -3.71
C PHE A 91 -9.54 18.27 -4.77
N GLY A 92 -8.71 18.15 -5.82
CA GLY A 92 -8.69 19.04 -6.99
C GLY A 92 -9.51 18.51 -8.16
#